data_AF-A0AA88WL73-F1
#
_entry.id   AF-A0AA88WL73-F1
#
_cell.length_a   1.000
_cell.length_b   1.000
_cell.length_c   1.000
_cell.angle_alpha   90.00
_cell.angle_beta   90.00
_cell.angle_gamma   90.00
#
_symmetry.space_group_name_H-M   'P 1'
#
loop_
_entity.id
_entity.type
_entity.pdbx_description
1 polymer ?
#
loop_
_entity_poly.entity_id
_entity_poly.type
_entity_poly.pdbx_seq_one_letter_code
_entity_poly.pdbx_strand_id
1 'polypeptide(L)'
;MRNLSRTDFFTWFGEFQSHDLSQLPWIGPLPGVIAEIEAYCRIFRSAERLRNSLMDSLCNPLTGECSVSYDFPPEDKPLLEEKLVSILGCMICLLNKGREDVLSGRSSFINSFRISDVNFMEEKLPPLAIFRSEMKRYCESMHVTLEDYLTPDDAKLQRLKSVCYDSGLPRGDDYPCHTLFANWNLVYLSTKKENIESANSEVAFWTGSQVTEESLKWLLEKGFKTIVDLRAETVKDTICRKALDSAILSGKVELVKLPVELALHLQWSRLRYLQL
;
A
#
# COMPACT_ATOMS: atom_id res chain seq x y z
N MET A 1 -32.35 -3.43 3.73
CA MET A 1 -31.29 -3.10 4.71
C MET A 1 -31.37 -4.10 5.87
N ARG A 2 -30.40 -5.00 6.00
CA ARG A 2 -30.24 -5.81 7.21
C ARG A 2 -29.11 -5.18 8.02
N ASN A 3 -29.36 -4.90 9.29
CA ASN A 3 -28.34 -4.42 10.22
C ASN A 3 -27.35 -5.56 10.47
N LEU A 4 -26.19 -5.51 9.83
CA LEU A 4 -25.10 -6.46 10.08
C LEU A 4 -24.52 -6.15 11.47
N SER A 5 -24.66 -7.08 12.41
CA SER A 5 -24.12 -6.92 13.76
C SER A 5 -22.61 -7.24 13.76
N ARG A 6 -21.88 -6.69 14.74
CA ARG A 6 -20.44 -6.96 14.95
C ARG A 6 -20.12 -8.46 15.02
N THR A 7 -21.05 -9.27 15.52
CA THR A 7 -20.98 -10.73 15.61
C THR A 7 -21.10 -11.44 14.27
N ASP A 8 -21.94 -10.93 13.35
CA ASP A 8 -22.12 -11.50 12.01
C ASP A 8 -20.87 -11.32 11.14
N PHE A 9 -20.09 -10.26 11.37
CA PHE A 9 -18.84 -9.99 10.67
C PHE A 9 -17.70 -10.96 11.03
N PHE A 10 -17.58 -11.36 12.30
CA PHE A 10 -16.51 -12.28 12.74
C PHE A 10 -16.76 -13.73 12.32
N THR A 11 -18.01 -14.18 12.30
CA THR A 11 -18.38 -15.50 11.78
C THR A 11 -18.18 -15.59 10.27
N TRP A 12 -18.46 -14.50 9.52
CA TRP A 12 -18.14 -14.41 8.09
C TRP A 12 -16.64 -14.63 7.84
N PHE A 13 -15.76 -13.89 8.52
CA PHE A 13 -14.32 -13.99 8.30
C PHE A 13 -13.69 -15.35 8.64
N GLY A 14 -14.24 -16.05 9.63
CA GLY A 14 -13.72 -17.37 10.04
C GLY A 14 -13.86 -18.45 8.97
N GLU A 15 -14.81 -18.28 8.02
CA GLU A 15 -15.10 -19.27 6.98
C GLU A 15 -14.40 -18.98 5.63
N PHE A 16 -13.79 -17.79 5.43
CA PHE A 16 -13.14 -17.38 4.18
C PHE A 16 -11.60 -17.54 4.16
N GLN A 17 -11.00 -18.33 5.06
CA GLN A 17 -9.60 -18.70 4.90
C GLN A 17 -9.46 -19.64 3.69
N SER A 18 -9.14 -19.07 2.52
CA SER A 18 -8.55 -19.86 1.45
C SER A 18 -7.24 -20.44 2.00
N HIS A 19 -7.12 -21.77 2.01
CA HIS A 19 -5.89 -22.46 2.39
C HIS A 19 -4.73 -22.26 1.39
N ASP A 20 -4.89 -21.33 0.43
CA ASP A 20 -3.89 -20.97 -0.56
C ASP A 20 -3.00 -19.85 -0.01
N LEU A 21 -1.86 -20.27 0.52
CA LEU A 21 -0.89 -19.42 1.22
C LEU A 21 -0.24 -18.36 0.32
N SER A 22 -0.38 -18.49 -1.01
CA SER A 22 0.00 -17.46 -1.99
C SER A 22 -0.88 -16.20 -1.93
N GLN A 23 -1.99 -16.26 -1.16
CA GLN A 23 -2.99 -15.19 -1.07
C GLN A 23 -2.84 -14.30 0.16
N LEU A 24 -1.87 -14.56 1.05
CA LEU A 24 -1.59 -13.66 2.18
C LEU A 24 -0.86 -12.40 1.69
N PRO A 25 -1.53 -11.22 1.64
CA PRO A 25 -0.98 -10.05 0.94
C PRO A 25 0.33 -9.52 1.55
N TRP A 26 0.53 -9.76 2.85
CA TRP A 26 1.70 -9.32 3.60
C TRP A 26 2.96 -10.13 3.27
N ILE A 27 2.84 -11.41 2.92
CA ILE A 27 3.96 -12.25 2.44
C ILE A 27 4.24 -11.89 0.97
N GLY A 28 3.19 -11.61 0.21
CA GLY A 28 3.28 -11.31 -1.21
C GLY A 28 3.52 -12.57 -2.06
N PRO A 29 3.84 -12.38 -3.35
CA PRO A 29 3.98 -13.49 -4.28
C PRO A 29 5.20 -14.35 -3.91
N LEU A 30 5.11 -15.65 -4.19
CA LEU A 30 6.19 -16.59 -3.93
C LEU A 30 7.44 -16.27 -4.78
N PRO A 31 8.65 -16.48 -4.26
CA PRO A 31 9.86 -16.23 -5.04
C PRO A 31 9.95 -17.00 -6.36
N GLY A 32 10.36 -16.30 -7.42
CA GLY A 32 10.53 -16.79 -8.78
C GLY A 32 9.25 -16.90 -9.61
N VAL A 33 8.12 -16.37 -9.13
CA VAL A 33 6.89 -16.26 -9.95
C VAL A 33 6.82 -14.91 -10.65
N ILE A 34 6.10 -14.83 -11.77
CA ILE A 34 5.96 -13.58 -12.55
C ILE A 34 5.40 -12.44 -11.69
N ALA A 35 4.48 -12.74 -10.76
CA ALA A 35 3.93 -11.73 -9.84
C ALA A 35 5.01 -11.10 -8.93
N GLU A 36 6.08 -11.82 -8.55
CA GLU A 36 7.19 -11.23 -7.79
C GLU A 36 7.92 -10.18 -8.62
N ILE A 37 8.24 -10.51 -9.87
CA ILE A 37 8.90 -9.61 -10.81
C ILE A 37 8.03 -8.37 -11.06
N GLU A 38 6.74 -8.57 -11.27
CA GLU A 38 5.77 -7.48 -11.46
C GLU A 38 5.66 -6.57 -10.24
N ALA A 39 5.56 -7.13 -9.03
CA ALA A 39 5.53 -6.36 -7.78
C ALA A 39 6.80 -5.49 -7.66
N TYR A 40 7.97 -6.08 -7.87
CA TYR A 40 9.24 -5.35 -7.86
C TYR A 40 9.27 -4.23 -8.92
N CYS A 41 8.89 -4.52 -10.17
CA CYS A 41 8.91 -3.55 -11.25
C CYS A 41 7.96 -2.37 -10.99
N ARG A 42 6.80 -2.62 -10.38
CA ARG A 42 5.84 -1.55 -10.00
C ARG A 42 6.40 -0.65 -8.91
N ILE A 43 7.10 -1.21 -7.92
CA ILE A 43 7.81 -0.44 -6.88
C ILE A 43 8.93 0.38 -7.51
N PHE A 44 9.77 -0.25 -8.34
CA PHE A 44 10.89 0.40 -9.03
C PHE A 44 10.43 1.62 -9.85
N ARG A 45 9.42 1.44 -10.72
CA ARG A 45 8.85 2.53 -11.53
C ARG A 45 8.26 3.66 -10.67
N SER A 46 7.64 3.32 -9.54
CA SER A 46 7.08 4.32 -8.63
C SER A 46 8.17 5.11 -7.90
N ALA A 47 9.27 4.44 -7.53
CA ALA A 47 10.41 5.07 -6.89
C ALA A 47 11.15 6.01 -7.86
N GLU A 48 11.32 5.62 -9.13
CA GLU A 48 11.85 6.52 -10.16
C GLU A 48 10.98 7.76 -10.37
N ARG A 49 9.65 7.60 -10.41
CA ARG A 49 8.71 8.73 -10.52
C ARG A 49 8.83 9.70 -9.35
N LEU A 50 8.95 9.18 -8.13
CA LEU A 50 9.19 9.98 -6.93
C LEU A 50 10.52 10.73 -7.05
N ARG A 51 11.60 10.02 -7.40
CA ARG A 51 12.93 10.63 -7.56
C ARG A 51 12.92 11.75 -8.59
N ASN A 52 12.39 11.51 -9.79
CA ASN A 52 12.34 12.52 -10.84
C ASN A 52 11.55 13.74 -10.38
N SER A 53 10.40 13.53 -9.74
CA SER A 53 9.62 14.63 -9.21
C SER A 53 10.34 15.43 -8.14
N LEU A 54 11.05 14.76 -7.23
CA LEU A 54 11.80 15.45 -6.19
C LEU A 54 12.92 16.30 -6.83
N MET A 55 13.62 15.75 -7.82
CA MET A 55 14.64 16.50 -8.56
C MET A 55 14.02 17.72 -9.27
N ASP A 56 12.87 17.56 -9.92
CA ASP A 56 12.17 18.66 -10.60
C ASP A 56 11.69 19.74 -9.61
N SER A 57 11.27 19.34 -8.40
CA SER A 57 10.87 20.27 -7.32
C SER A 57 12.06 21.01 -6.69
N LEU A 58 13.22 20.37 -6.64
CA LEU A 58 14.44 20.99 -6.11
C LEU A 58 15.06 21.94 -7.13
N CYS A 59 15.06 21.57 -8.40
CA CYS A 59 15.57 22.41 -9.46
C CYS A 59 14.82 22.16 -10.76
N ASN A 60 14.38 23.25 -11.38
CA ASN A 60 13.72 23.19 -12.67
C ASN A 60 14.74 22.75 -13.73
N PRO A 61 14.56 21.59 -14.38
CA PRO A 61 15.54 21.06 -15.33
C PRO A 61 15.63 21.87 -16.64
N LEU A 62 14.62 22.69 -16.94
CA LEU A 62 14.56 23.50 -18.15
C LEU A 62 15.13 24.91 -17.94
N THR A 63 14.91 25.51 -16.76
CA THR A 63 15.39 26.87 -16.45
C THR A 63 16.68 26.88 -15.63
N GLY A 64 17.03 25.77 -14.96
CA GLY A 64 18.14 25.70 -14.01
C GLY A 64 17.87 26.43 -12.69
N GLU A 65 16.65 26.92 -12.47
CA GLU A 65 16.27 27.63 -11.25
C GLU A 65 15.97 26.62 -10.15
N CYS A 66 16.69 26.73 -9.03
CA CYS A 66 16.46 25.88 -7.87
C CYS A 66 15.61 26.61 -6.83
N SER A 67 14.36 26.15 -6.65
CA SER A 67 13.38 26.71 -5.71
C SER A 67 13.62 26.19 -4.30
N VAL A 68 14.77 26.54 -3.71
CA VAL A 68 15.02 26.23 -2.30
C VAL A 68 14.46 27.38 -1.46
N SER A 69 13.30 27.19 -0.82
CA SER A 69 12.72 28.22 0.07
C SER A 69 13.75 28.63 1.15
N TYR A 70 13.88 29.94 1.35
CA TYR A 70 14.72 30.55 2.40
C TYR A 70 13.94 30.79 3.70
N ASP A 71 12.73 30.25 3.84
CA ASP A 71 11.84 30.53 4.98
C ASP A 71 12.13 29.67 6.23
N PHE A 72 13.21 28.88 6.22
CA PHE A 72 13.65 28.06 7.36
C PHE A 72 14.86 28.68 8.07
N PRO A 73 15.01 28.45 9.39
CA PRO A 73 16.25 28.77 10.09
C PRO A 73 17.44 28.13 9.34
N PRO A 74 18.47 28.90 8.96
CA PRO A 74 19.58 28.40 8.14
C PRO A 74 20.40 27.27 8.81
N GLU A 75 20.21 27.06 10.11
CA GLU A 75 20.92 26.07 10.93
C GLU A 75 20.39 24.63 10.73
N ASP A 76 19.09 24.45 10.47
CA ASP A 76 18.45 23.12 10.36
C ASP A 76 18.36 22.61 8.90
N LYS A 77 18.50 23.52 7.93
CA LYS A 77 18.31 23.26 6.51
C LYS A 77 19.34 22.25 5.93
N PRO A 78 20.66 22.36 6.21
CA PRO A 78 21.62 21.37 5.73
C PRO A 78 21.37 19.96 6.28
N LEU A 79 20.89 19.86 7.53
CA LEU A 79 20.60 18.58 8.17
C LEU A 79 19.39 17.87 7.51
N LEU A 80 18.37 18.64 7.11
CA LEU A 80 17.22 18.10 6.36
C LEU A 80 17.63 17.63 4.96
N GLU A 81 18.45 18.40 4.25
CA GLU A 81 19.00 18.01 2.94
C GLU A 81 19.85 16.74 3.03
N GLU A 82 20.76 16.66 4.00
CA GLU A 82 21.59 15.47 4.25
C GLU A 82 20.72 14.24 4.55
N LYS A 83 19.66 14.42 5.34
CA LYS A 83 18.72 13.35 5.65
C LYS A 83 17.93 12.89 4.41
N LEU A 84 17.46 13.81 3.57
CA LEU A 84 16.78 13.47 2.30
C LEU A 84 17.72 12.71 1.37
N VAL A 85 18.95 13.19 1.18
CA VAL A 85 19.98 12.53 0.36
C VAL A 85 20.29 11.13 0.91
N SER A 86 20.40 10.99 2.22
CA SER A 86 20.61 9.69 2.88
C SER A 86 19.46 8.72 2.61
N ILE A 87 18.20 9.15 2.77
CA ILE A 87 17.02 8.32 2.52
C ILE A 87 16.95 7.91 1.05
N LEU A 88 17.19 8.84 0.11
CA LEU A 88 17.23 8.53 -1.32
C LEU A 88 18.34 7.53 -1.65
N GLY A 89 19.53 7.70 -1.08
CA GLY A 89 20.64 6.77 -1.23
C GLY A 89 20.29 5.37 -0.74
N CYS A 90 19.63 5.27 0.42
CA CYS A 90 19.10 4.02 0.96
C CYS A 90 18.05 3.37 0.04
N MET A 91 17.10 4.16 -0.49
CA MET A 91 16.11 3.65 -1.45
C MET A 91 16.77 3.12 -2.72
N ILE A 92 17.75 3.84 -3.29
CA ILE A 92 18.48 3.41 -4.49
C ILE A 92 19.28 2.13 -4.22
N CYS A 93 19.96 2.05 -3.08
CA CYS A 93 20.69 0.84 -2.66
C CYS A 93 19.73 -0.35 -2.54
N LEU A 94 18.57 -0.14 -1.91
CA LEU A 94 17.56 -1.16 -1.75
C LEU A 94 16.97 -1.62 -3.09
N LEU A 95 16.71 -0.70 -4.03
CA LEU A 95 16.26 -1.04 -5.39
C LEU A 95 17.29 -1.90 -6.12
N ASN A 96 18.56 -1.52 -6.07
CA ASN A 96 19.62 -2.31 -6.68
C ASN A 96 19.73 -3.70 -6.06
N LYS A 97 19.67 -3.80 -4.72
CA LYS A 97 19.65 -5.09 -4.03
C LYS A 97 18.44 -5.94 -4.44
N GLY A 98 17.24 -5.35 -4.44
CA GLY A 98 16.01 -6.04 -4.86
C GLY A 98 16.06 -6.51 -6.31
N ARG A 99 16.70 -5.75 -7.21
CA ARG A 99 16.96 -6.18 -8.58
C ARG A 99 17.79 -7.45 -8.62
N GLU A 100 18.90 -7.49 -7.89
CA GLU A 100 19.76 -8.68 -7.85
C GLU A 100 19.01 -9.86 -7.21
N ASP A 101 18.24 -9.64 -6.15
CA ASP A 101 17.44 -10.68 -5.49
C ASP A 101 16.37 -11.28 -6.43
N VAL A 102 15.70 -10.45 -7.24
CA VAL A 102 14.68 -10.89 -8.21
C VAL A 102 15.31 -11.52 -9.46
N LEU A 103 16.36 -10.92 -10.02
CA LEU A 103 17.02 -11.42 -11.24
C LEU A 103 17.86 -12.68 -11.00
N SER A 104 18.42 -12.84 -9.79
CA SER A 104 19.23 -14.03 -9.45
C SER A 104 18.42 -15.32 -9.46
N GLY A 105 17.08 -15.27 -9.57
CA GLY A 105 16.28 -16.36 -10.10
C GLY A 105 16.36 -17.70 -9.38
N ARG A 106 16.92 -17.76 -8.14
CA ARG A 106 17.05 -18.88 -7.18
C ARG A 106 18.45 -19.53 -7.08
N SER A 107 18.81 -19.90 -5.84
CA SER A 107 19.41 -21.22 -5.54
C SER A 107 19.20 -21.73 -4.10
N SER A 108 18.97 -20.89 -3.08
CA SER A 108 18.96 -21.35 -1.67
C SER A 108 17.58 -21.42 -0.96
N PHE A 109 16.60 -20.60 -1.32
CA PHE A 109 15.39 -20.41 -0.50
C PHE A 109 14.25 -21.42 -0.70
N ILE A 110 14.16 -22.08 -1.86
CA ILE A 110 13.05 -23.00 -2.15
C ILE A 110 13.13 -24.30 -1.36
N ASN A 111 14.34 -24.72 -0.98
CA ASN A 111 14.52 -25.93 -0.19
C ASN A 111 14.34 -25.69 1.32
N SER A 112 14.31 -24.44 1.80
CA SER A 112 14.19 -24.10 3.23
C SER A 112 12.85 -23.49 3.62
N PHE A 113 12.06 -22.96 2.68
CA PHE A 113 10.76 -22.36 3.02
C PHE A 113 9.69 -23.44 3.24
N ARG A 114 9.68 -24.04 4.43
CA ARG A 114 8.55 -24.83 4.95
C ARG A 114 7.66 -23.92 5.78
N ILE A 115 6.37 -23.88 5.48
CA ILE A 115 5.40 -22.99 6.13
C ILE A 115 5.28 -23.25 7.65
N SER A 116 5.61 -24.46 8.12
CA SER A 116 5.72 -24.79 9.55
C SER A 116 6.80 -24.01 10.29
N ASP A 117 7.72 -23.37 9.57
CA ASP A 117 8.79 -22.54 10.10
C ASP A 117 8.44 -21.06 10.22
N VAL A 118 7.22 -20.64 9.83
CA VAL A 118 6.66 -19.28 10.03
C VAL A 118 6.28 -19.08 11.51
N ASN A 119 7.16 -19.50 12.40
CA ASN A 119 7.23 -19.06 13.77
C ASN A 119 8.27 -17.93 13.86
N PHE A 120 7.74 -16.72 13.99
CA PHE A 120 8.24 -15.63 14.85
C PHE A 120 9.58 -14.92 14.57
N MET A 121 10.29 -15.13 13.46
CA MET A 121 11.54 -14.40 13.17
C MET A 121 11.56 -13.79 11.76
N GLU A 122 11.87 -12.49 11.67
CA GLU A 122 12.03 -11.70 10.42
C GLU A 122 13.05 -12.31 9.45
N GLU A 123 13.97 -13.12 9.98
CA GLU A 123 15.01 -13.88 9.25
C GLU A 123 14.46 -14.94 8.27
N LYS A 124 13.16 -15.28 8.34
CA LYS A 124 12.55 -16.30 7.46
C LYS A 124 11.63 -15.71 6.39
N LEU A 125 11.49 -14.39 6.27
CA LEU A 125 10.62 -13.79 5.26
C LEU A 125 11.20 -13.90 3.84
N PRO A 126 10.36 -14.02 2.79
CA PRO A 126 10.83 -13.93 1.42
C PRO A 126 11.55 -12.59 1.16
N PRO A 127 12.60 -12.58 0.30
CA PRO A 127 13.35 -11.35 -0.01
C PRO A 127 12.46 -10.17 -0.42
N LEU A 128 11.44 -10.41 -1.26
CA LEU A 128 10.50 -9.37 -1.65
C LEU A 128 9.68 -8.80 -0.47
N ALA A 129 9.35 -9.62 0.53
CA ALA A 129 8.63 -9.14 1.71
C ALA A 129 9.52 -8.20 2.55
N ILE A 130 10.79 -8.57 2.74
CA ILE A 130 11.79 -7.72 3.42
C ILE A 130 12.00 -6.43 2.64
N PHE A 131 12.24 -6.53 1.33
CA PHE A 131 12.40 -5.37 0.44
C PHE A 131 11.20 -4.42 0.52
N ARG A 132 9.96 -4.93 0.46
CA ARG A 132 8.74 -4.12 0.59
C ARG A 132 8.66 -3.45 1.96
N SER A 133 9.02 -4.16 3.03
CA SER A 133 9.03 -3.61 4.40
C SER A 133 10.01 -2.45 4.54
N GLU A 134 11.25 -2.64 4.12
CA GLU A 134 12.29 -1.62 4.19
C GLU A 134 11.97 -0.41 3.30
N MET A 135 11.43 -0.64 2.09
CA MET A 135 10.99 0.45 1.21
C MET A 135 9.88 1.28 1.87
N LYS A 136 8.93 0.64 2.58
CA LYS A 136 7.88 1.34 3.34
C LYS A 136 8.46 2.19 4.46
N ARG A 137 9.43 1.67 5.21
CA ARG A 137 10.12 2.42 6.28
C ARG A 137 10.85 3.65 5.72
N TYR A 138 11.50 3.51 4.56
CA TYR A 138 12.11 4.66 3.89
C TYR A 138 11.06 5.67 3.40
N CYS A 139 9.92 5.22 2.88
CA CYS A 139 8.82 6.13 2.51
C CYS A 139 8.30 6.90 3.71
N GLU A 140 8.17 6.25 4.88
CA GLU A 140 7.72 6.90 6.11
C GLU A 140 8.74 7.91 6.65
N SER A 141 10.03 7.55 6.60
CA SER A 141 11.12 8.47 6.96
C SER A 141 11.17 9.68 6.01
N MET A 142 10.98 9.45 4.71
CA MET A 142 10.92 10.49 3.70
C MET A 142 9.72 11.41 3.93
N HIS A 143 8.55 10.86 4.25
CA HIS A 143 7.33 11.62 4.47
C HIS A 143 7.52 12.64 5.59
N VAL A 144 8.02 12.20 6.75
CA VAL A 144 8.33 13.09 7.88
C VAL A 144 9.33 14.16 7.46
N THR A 145 10.36 13.81 6.71
CA THR A 145 11.42 14.77 6.32
C THR A 145 10.93 15.76 5.26
N LEU A 146 10.01 15.36 4.37
CA LEU A 146 9.43 16.26 3.36
C LEU A 146 8.36 17.17 3.93
N GLU A 147 7.54 16.71 4.89
CA GLU A 147 6.60 17.57 5.64
C GLU A 147 7.33 18.78 6.27
N ASP A 148 8.58 18.57 6.70
CA ASP A 148 9.41 19.61 7.30
C ASP A 148 10.18 20.47 6.27
N TYR A 149 10.28 20.08 4.99
CA TYR A 149 11.25 20.65 4.04
C TYR A 149 10.65 21.23 2.73
N LEU A 150 9.58 20.67 2.19
CA LEU A 150 9.00 21.08 0.90
C LEU A 150 7.47 21.12 0.95
N THR A 151 6.83 21.92 0.09
CA THR A 151 5.40 21.74 -0.22
C THR A 151 5.25 20.34 -0.82
N PRO A 152 4.56 19.41 -0.14
CA PRO A 152 4.81 18.00 -0.36
C PRO A 152 4.23 17.56 -1.72
N ASP A 153 5.05 16.91 -2.55
CA ASP A 153 4.54 16.00 -3.58
C ASP A 153 4.11 14.69 -2.93
N ASP A 154 3.17 14.82 -1.99
CA ASP A 154 2.68 13.74 -1.16
C ASP A 154 2.08 12.64 -2.05
N ALA A 155 1.44 13.02 -3.16
CA ALA A 155 0.81 12.08 -4.07
C ALA A 155 1.78 11.00 -4.59
N LYS A 156 3.00 11.37 -5.01
CA LYS A 156 3.97 10.40 -5.55
C LYS A 156 4.58 9.52 -4.46
N LEU A 157 4.83 10.10 -3.29
CA LEU A 157 5.32 9.34 -2.14
C LEU A 157 4.26 8.37 -1.60
N GLN A 158 3.00 8.80 -1.49
CA GLN A 158 1.88 7.93 -1.12
C GLN A 158 1.66 6.81 -2.13
N ARG A 159 1.80 7.09 -3.44
CA ARG A 159 1.75 6.07 -4.49
C ARG A 159 2.85 5.02 -4.35
N LEU A 160 4.09 5.45 -4.06
CA LEU A 160 5.20 4.53 -3.76
C LEU A 160 4.91 3.70 -2.51
N LYS A 161 4.45 4.34 -1.44
CA LYS A 161 4.06 3.65 -0.19
C LYS A 161 2.95 2.63 -0.45
N SER A 162 1.93 2.99 -1.23
CA SER A 162 0.79 2.13 -1.58
C SER A 162 1.26 0.90 -2.35
N VAL A 163 2.06 1.07 -3.41
CA VAL A 163 2.52 -0.05 -4.24
C VAL A 163 3.44 -1.02 -3.49
N CYS A 164 4.09 -0.60 -2.40
CA CYS A 164 4.84 -1.52 -1.53
C CYS A 164 3.95 -2.51 -0.76
N TYR A 165 2.62 -2.38 -0.81
CA TYR A 165 1.69 -3.39 -0.34
C TYR A 165 1.24 -4.34 -1.43
N ASP A 166 1.49 -4.03 -2.71
CA ASP A 166 0.97 -4.80 -3.84
C ASP A 166 1.58 -6.21 -3.89
N SER A 167 0.72 -7.19 -4.20
CA SER A 167 1.10 -8.59 -4.36
C SER A 167 1.56 -8.93 -5.78
N GLY A 168 1.65 -7.96 -6.71
CA GLY A 168 2.12 -8.18 -8.07
C GLY A 168 1.13 -8.90 -8.99
N LEU A 169 -0.05 -9.24 -8.48
CA LEU A 169 -1.08 -9.92 -9.25
C LEU A 169 -1.62 -9.00 -10.38
N PRO A 170 -2.02 -9.58 -11.52
CA PRO A 170 -2.68 -8.82 -12.58
C PRO A 170 -4.05 -8.31 -12.10
N ARG A 171 -4.57 -7.30 -12.80
CA ARG A 171 -5.90 -6.72 -12.56
C ARG A 171 -6.65 -6.56 -13.88
N GLY A 172 -7.98 -6.52 -13.80
CA GLY A 172 -8.83 -6.17 -14.93
C GLY A 172 -8.61 -4.72 -15.38
N ASP A 173 -8.94 -4.43 -16.63
CA ASP A 173 -8.73 -3.11 -17.24
C ASP A 173 -9.62 -2.01 -16.63
N ASP A 174 -10.74 -2.38 -16.00
CA ASP A 174 -11.69 -1.49 -15.34
C ASP A 174 -11.32 -1.17 -13.88
N TYR A 175 -10.26 -1.80 -13.35
CA TYR A 175 -9.83 -1.65 -11.96
C TYR A 175 -8.91 -0.43 -11.75
N PRO A 176 -8.85 0.10 -10.52
CA PRO A 176 -7.90 1.17 -10.22
C PRO A 176 -6.45 0.66 -10.35
N CYS A 177 -5.58 1.59 -10.75
CA CYS A 177 -4.14 1.35 -10.84
C CYS A 177 -3.57 0.85 -9.49
N HIS A 178 -2.56 -0.04 -9.56
CA HIS A 178 -1.89 -0.61 -8.39
C HIS A 178 -1.24 0.40 -7.45
N THR A 179 -0.87 1.57 -7.95
CA THR A 179 -0.34 2.66 -7.12
C THR A 179 -1.43 3.44 -6.39
N LEU A 180 -2.68 3.36 -6.87
CA LEU A 180 -3.82 4.06 -6.26
C LEU A 180 -4.38 3.23 -5.10
N PHE A 181 -4.68 1.96 -5.37
CA PHE A 181 -5.05 0.97 -4.36
C PHE A 181 -4.16 -0.25 -4.54
N ALA A 182 -3.45 -0.68 -3.51
CA ALA A 182 -2.78 -1.97 -3.51
C ALA A 182 -3.76 -3.09 -3.14
N ASN A 183 -3.56 -4.26 -3.75
CA ASN A 183 -4.40 -5.46 -3.57
C ASN A 183 -5.90 -5.19 -3.72
N TRP A 184 -6.29 -4.37 -4.70
CA TRP A 184 -7.70 -4.17 -5.01
C TRP A 184 -8.34 -5.49 -5.43
N ASN A 185 -9.41 -5.91 -4.76
CA ASN A 185 -10.04 -7.18 -5.03
C ASN A 185 -11.55 -7.18 -4.74
N LEU A 186 -12.29 -7.98 -5.51
CA LEU A 186 -13.71 -8.26 -5.29
C LEU A 186 -13.89 -9.29 -4.18
N VAL A 187 -14.89 -9.08 -3.34
CA VAL A 187 -15.37 -10.10 -2.41
C VAL A 187 -16.82 -10.40 -2.72
N TYR A 188 -17.10 -11.68 -2.88
CA TYR A 188 -18.42 -12.19 -3.25
C TYR A 188 -19.15 -12.73 -2.03
N LEU A 189 -20.49 -12.61 -2.03
CA LEU A 189 -21.31 -13.27 -1.02
C LEU A 189 -21.40 -14.78 -1.33
N SER A 190 -20.45 -15.59 -0.85
CA SER A 190 -20.62 -17.05 -0.96
C SER A 190 -21.59 -17.53 0.11
N THR A 191 -22.67 -18.20 -0.31
CA THR A 191 -23.60 -18.87 0.62
C THR A 191 -23.40 -20.38 0.68
N LYS A 192 -22.48 -20.98 -0.09
CA LYS A 192 -22.20 -22.43 0.01
C LYS A 192 -20.75 -22.79 -0.34
N LYS A 193 -20.20 -23.65 0.51
CA LYS A 193 -18.99 -24.43 0.30
C LYS A 193 -19.23 -25.50 -0.77
N GLU A 194 -19.34 -25.12 -2.04
CA GLU A 194 -19.27 -26.06 -3.17
C GLU A 194 -19.09 -25.33 -4.52
N ASN A 195 -18.03 -25.73 -5.22
CA ASN A 195 -17.71 -25.51 -6.63
C ASN A 195 -17.51 -24.07 -7.16
N ILE A 196 -16.23 -23.78 -7.33
CA ILE A 196 -15.62 -22.90 -8.31
C ILE A 196 -16.32 -23.09 -9.67
N GLU A 197 -17.25 -22.20 -10.06
CA GLU A 197 -17.64 -21.92 -11.47
C GLU A 197 -18.86 -20.99 -11.67
N SER A 198 -19.48 -20.39 -10.65
CA SER A 198 -20.62 -19.50 -10.92
C SER A 198 -20.22 -18.02 -11.14
N ALA A 199 -20.20 -17.60 -12.40
CA ALA A 199 -20.05 -16.22 -12.87
C ALA A 199 -21.18 -15.24 -12.43
N ASN A 200 -22.05 -15.66 -11.52
CA ASN A 200 -23.27 -14.93 -11.11
C ASN A 200 -23.31 -14.59 -9.61
N SER A 201 -22.19 -14.70 -8.90
CA SER A 201 -22.15 -14.26 -7.50
C SER A 201 -22.16 -12.74 -7.45
N GLU A 202 -23.16 -12.16 -6.75
CA GLU A 202 -23.23 -10.72 -6.51
C GLU A 202 -22.01 -10.27 -5.70
N VAL A 203 -21.36 -9.22 -6.16
CA VAL A 203 -20.23 -8.61 -5.44
C VAL A 203 -20.76 -8.05 -4.12
N ALA A 204 -20.25 -8.57 -3.00
CA ALA A 204 -20.59 -8.10 -1.67
C ALA A 204 -20.03 -6.71 -1.42
N PHE A 205 -18.72 -6.57 -1.66
CA PHE A 205 -17.93 -5.38 -1.43
C PHE A 205 -16.56 -5.52 -2.11
N TRP A 206 -15.83 -4.42 -2.16
CA TRP A 206 -14.45 -4.37 -2.64
C TRP A 206 -13.49 -4.21 -1.48
N THR A 207 -12.27 -4.73 -1.65
CA THR A 207 -11.17 -4.56 -0.73
C THR A 207 -10.04 -3.79 -1.38
N GLY A 208 -9.28 -3.02 -0.60
CA GLY A 208 -8.11 -2.31 -1.07
C GLY A 208 -7.26 -1.74 0.07
N SER A 209 -6.14 -1.11 -0.30
CA SER A 209 -5.22 -0.47 0.64
C SER A 209 -5.76 0.84 1.24
N GLN A 210 -4.89 1.54 1.98
CA GLN A 210 -5.22 2.83 2.59
C GLN A 210 -5.73 3.85 1.57
N VAL A 211 -6.81 4.54 1.94
CA VAL A 211 -7.34 5.68 1.20
C VAL A 211 -6.43 6.90 1.40
N THR A 212 -5.96 7.44 0.28
CA THR A 212 -5.34 8.76 0.08
C THR A 212 -6.35 9.73 -0.54
N GLU A 213 -6.03 11.03 -0.61
CA GLU A 213 -6.88 12.03 -1.29
C GLU A 213 -7.22 11.63 -2.74
N GLU A 214 -6.22 11.24 -3.53
CA GLU A 214 -6.43 10.84 -4.93
C GLU A 214 -7.35 9.62 -5.03
N SER A 215 -7.12 8.64 -4.15
CA SER A 215 -7.90 7.41 -4.14
C SER A 215 -9.34 7.67 -3.67
N LEU A 216 -9.56 8.61 -2.74
CA LEU A 216 -10.88 9.06 -2.32
C LEU A 216 -11.63 9.70 -3.48
N LYS A 217 -10.98 10.59 -4.23
CA LYS A 217 -11.56 11.20 -5.42
C LYS A 217 -12.02 10.14 -6.42
N TRP A 218 -11.17 9.15 -6.70
CA TRP A 218 -11.52 8.03 -7.59
C TRP A 218 -12.74 7.24 -7.10
N LEU A 219 -12.83 6.97 -5.79
CA LEU A 219 -13.98 6.27 -5.20
C LEU A 219 -15.28 7.04 -5.38
N LEU A 220 -15.25 8.35 -5.13
CA LEU A 220 -16.41 9.22 -5.29
C LEU A 220 -16.85 9.29 -6.76
N GLU A 221 -15.90 9.39 -7.70
CA GLU A 221 -16.18 9.39 -9.15
C GLU A 221 -16.79 8.06 -9.62
N LYS A 222 -16.40 6.95 -9.00
CA LYS A 222 -16.96 5.61 -9.26
C LYS A 222 -18.28 5.34 -8.51
N GLY A 223 -18.74 6.28 -7.68
CA GLY A 223 -20.02 6.21 -7.00
C GLY A 223 -20.03 5.37 -5.71
N PHE A 224 -18.87 5.09 -5.12
CA PHE A 224 -18.80 4.41 -3.83
C PHE A 224 -19.35 5.31 -2.72
N LYS A 225 -20.23 4.75 -1.88
CA LYS A 225 -20.95 5.51 -0.84
C LYS A 225 -20.51 5.20 0.57
N THR A 226 -19.86 4.06 0.79
CA THR A 226 -19.46 3.65 2.14
C THR A 226 -18.02 3.17 2.13
N ILE A 227 -17.23 3.70 3.06
CA ILE A 227 -15.86 3.27 3.36
C ILE A 227 -15.85 2.66 4.75
N VAL A 228 -15.40 1.42 4.85
CA VAL A 228 -15.19 0.74 6.14
C VAL A 228 -13.70 0.73 6.46
N ASP A 229 -13.31 1.40 7.55
CA ASP A 229 -11.94 1.41 8.04
C ASP A 229 -11.75 0.39 9.17
N LEU A 230 -10.98 -0.66 8.89
CA LEU A 230 -10.69 -1.73 9.85
C LEU A 230 -9.51 -1.42 10.78
N ARG A 231 -8.81 -0.29 10.56
CA ARG A 231 -7.56 -0.01 11.28
C ARG A 231 -7.85 0.53 12.69
N ALA A 232 -7.08 0.03 13.66
CA ALA A 232 -7.02 0.59 15.00
C ALA A 232 -6.24 1.93 15.06
N GLU A 233 -5.44 2.22 14.03
CA GLU A 233 -4.59 3.42 13.98
C GLU A 233 -5.30 4.65 13.42
N THR A 234 -5.02 5.81 14.00
CA THR A 234 -5.45 7.11 13.45
C THR A 234 -4.64 7.48 12.22
N VAL A 235 -5.32 7.79 11.10
CA VAL A 235 -4.71 8.32 9.85
C VAL A 235 -3.84 9.52 10.19
N LYS A 236 -2.51 9.50 10.00
CA LYS A 236 -1.66 10.67 10.28
C LYS A 236 -1.71 11.75 9.18
N ASP A 237 -2.13 11.37 7.97
CA ASP A 237 -2.28 12.25 6.82
C ASP A 237 -3.41 13.28 7.05
N THR A 238 -3.01 14.52 7.28
CA THR A 238 -3.93 15.64 7.57
C THR A 238 -4.70 16.10 6.34
N ILE A 239 -4.13 15.96 5.14
CA ILE A 239 -4.70 16.39 3.87
C ILE A 239 -5.83 15.43 3.49
N CYS A 240 -5.55 14.13 3.46
CA CYS A 240 -6.56 13.12 3.22
C CYS A 240 -7.68 13.17 4.27
N ARG A 241 -7.36 13.45 5.54
CA ARG A 241 -8.38 13.59 6.58
C ARG A 241 -9.35 14.73 6.29
N LYS A 242 -8.85 15.93 5.92
CA LYS A 242 -9.71 17.07 5.56
C LYS A 242 -10.60 16.76 4.36
N ALA A 243 -10.04 16.12 3.32
CA ALA A 243 -10.80 15.73 2.14
C ALA A 243 -11.91 14.71 2.49
N LEU A 244 -11.60 13.75 3.35
CA LEU A 244 -12.55 12.75 3.83
C LEU A 244 -13.65 13.37 4.69
N ASP A 245 -13.31 14.25 5.63
CA ASP A 245 -14.27 14.95 6.49
C ASP A 245 -15.22 15.81 5.65
N SER A 246 -14.71 16.50 4.63
CA SER A 246 -15.53 17.25 3.67
C SER A 246 -16.49 16.36 2.88
N ALA A 247 -16.03 15.18 2.43
CA ALA A 247 -16.87 14.22 1.74
C ALA A 247 -17.98 13.64 2.65
N ILE A 248 -17.67 13.43 3.93
CA ILE A 248 -18.64 12.98 4.94
C ILE A 248 -19.68 14.08 5.22
N LEU A 249 -19.22 15.31 5.48
CA LEU A 249 -20.10 16.45 5.78
C LEU A 249 -21.04 16.78 4.61
N SER A 250 -20.57 16.57 3.37
CA SER A 250 -21.39 16.75 2.17
C SER A 250 -22.28 15.55 1.84
N GLY A 251 -22.28 14.51 2.67
CA GLY A 251 -23.10 13.31 2.49
C GLY A 251 -22.72 12.47 1.27
N LYS A 252 -21.54 12.69 0.69
CA LYS A 252 -21.05 11.96 -0.49
C LYS A 252 -20.57 10.56 -0.12
N VAL A 253 -20.09 10.39 1.11
CA VAL A 253 -19.58 9.11 1.61
C VAL A 253 -19.84 8.96 3.10
N GLU A 254 -20.12 7.74 3.53
CA GLU A 254 -20.21 7.33 4.92
C GLU A 254 -18.92 6.60 5.34
N LEU A 255 -18.38 6.94 6.51
CA LEU A 255 -17.20 6.27 7.08
C LEU A 255 -17.59 5.45 8.29
N VAL A 256 -17.45 4.13 8.19
CA VAL A 256 -17.66 3.20 9.30
C VAL A 256 -16.30 2.75 9.83
N LYS A 257 -16.03 2.96 11.13
CA LYS A 257 -14.78 2.52 11.76
C LYS A 257 -15.03 1.24 12.57
N LEU A 258 -14.36 0.17 12.21
CA LEU A 258 -14.42 -1.13 12.89
C LEU A 258 -12.99 -1.58 13.22
N PRO A 259 -12.34 -0.97 14.22
CA PRO A 259 -10.95 -1.25 14.53
C PRO A 259 -10.78 -2.73 14.91
N VAL A 260 -9.97 -3.45 14.15
CA VAL A 260 -9.59 -4.84 14.43
C VAL A 260 -8.18 -4.83 15.02
N GLU A 261 -8.03 -5.36 16.24
CA GLU A 261 -6.71 -5.64 16.81
C GLU A 261 -6.11 -6.82 16.06
N LEU A 262 -5.10 -6.50 15.25
CA LEU A 262 -4.33 -7.50 14.54
C LEU A 262 -3.27 -8.00 15.53
N ALA A 263 -3.19 -9.32 15.76
CA ALA A 263 -2.03 -9.90 16.43
C ALA A 263 -0.77 -9.35 15.74
N LEU A 264 0.24 -8.91 16.50
CA LEU A 264 1.41 -8.07 16.15
C LEU A 264 2.03 -8.19 14.73
N HIS A 265 1.78 -9.27 13.99
CA HIS A 265 2.29 -9.54 12.65
C HIS A 265 1.28 -9.34 11.50
N LEU A 266 0.00 -9.09 11.82
CA LEU A 266 -1.06 -8.85 10.85
C LEU A 266 -1.33 -7.35 10.60
N GLN A 267 -0.61 -6.45 11.27
CA GLN A 267 -0.70 -4.98 11.18
C GLN A 267 -0.65 -4.42 9.73
N TRP A 268 -0.27 -5.28 8.79
CA TRP A 268 0.10 -4.99 7.41
C TRP A 268 -0.99 -5.35 6.37
N SER A 269 -2.07 -6.03 6.79
CA SER A 269 -3.25 -6.30 5.96
C SER A 269 -4.31 -5.21 6.17
N ARG A 270 -3.98 -3.97 5.77
CA ARG A 270 -4.88 -2.82 5.91
C ARG A 270 -5.94 -2.85 4.80
N LEU A 271 -6.86 -3.81 4.88
CA LEU A 271 -7.98 -3.90 3.96
C LEU A 271 -9.09 -2.96 4.44
N ARG A 272 -9.54 -2.07 3.54
CA ARG A 272 -10.79 -1.32 3.72
C ARG A 272 -11.86 -1.91 2.82
N TYR A 273 -13.08 -1.98 3.33
CA TYR A 273 -14.23 -2.38 2.54
C TYR A 273 -14.89 -1.19 1.90
N LEU A 274 -15.29 -1.36 0.66
CA LEU A 274 -16.00 -0.36 -0.12
C LEU A 274 -17.28 -1.01 -0.63
N GLN A 275 -18.40 -0.33 -0.46
CA GLN A 275 -19.71 -0.77 -0.95
C GLN A 275 -20.31 0.31 -1.85
N LEU A 276 -20.94 -0.10 -2.95
CA LEU A 276 -21.70 0.76 -3.87
C LEU A 276 -23.03 1.20 -3.24
#